data_AF-A0A6P4F8T4-F1
#
_entry.id   AF-A0A6P4F8T4-F1
#
_cell.length_a   1.000
_cell.length_b   1.000
_cell.length_c   1.000
_cell.angle_alpha   90.00
_cell.angle_beta   90.00
_cell.angle_gamma   90.00
#
_symmetry.space_group_name_H-M   'P 1'
#
loop_
_entity.id
_entity.type
_entity.pdbx_description
1 polymer ?
#
loop_
_entity_poly.entity_id
_entity_poly.type
_entity_poly.pdbx_seq_one_letter_code
_entity_poly.pdbx_strand_id
1 'polypeptide(L)'
;MERMIENFPSGGAMDMHFANMRSLIQILDSEMYDLMDSNGDYTHFYFCYRWFLLDFKRELVYDDVFATWEVIWAAKHIASGHFVLFLALALLETYRDIILSNSMDFTDVIKFFNEMAERHNAQSILQLSRSLVLQLQTIIENK
;
A
#
# COMPACT_ATOMS: atom_id res chain seq x y z
N MET A 1 13.34 -12.00 -10.29
CA MET A 1 13.54 -11.38 -8.97
C MET A 1 14.43 -10.14 -8.99
N GLU A 2 15.16 -9.84 -10.07
CA GLU A 2 16.05 -8.66 -10.16
C GLU A 2 15.36 -7.33 -9.78
N ARG A 3 14.10 -7.09 -10.20
CA ARG A 3 13.33 -5.89 -9.82
C ARG A 3 13.20 -5.69 -8.31
N MET A 4 13.07 -6.77 -7.54
CA MET A 4 12.81 -6.74 -6.10
C MET A 4 14.06 -6.98 -5.27
N ILE A 5 15.24 -7.08 -5.89
CA ILE A 5 16.48 -7.44 -5.19
C ILE A 5 16.78 -6.49 -4.02
N GLU A 6 16.42 -5.21 -4.20
CA GLU A 6 16.63 -4.17 -3.19
C GLU A 6 15.67 -4.27 -1.99
N ASN A 7 14.58 -5.05 -2.10
CA ASN A 7 13.63 -5.27 -0.99
C ASN A 7 14.15 -6.31 0.01
N PHE A 8 15.16 -7.09 -0.36
CA PHE A 8 15.78 -8.10 0.50
C PHE A 8 16.87 -7.45 1.38
N PRO A 9 17.34 -8.13 2.45
CA PRO A 9 18.11 -7.50 3.55
C PRO A 9 19.34 -6.68 3.18
N SER A 10 19.87 -6.81 1.97
CA SER A 10 21.03 -6.06 1.48
C SER A 10 20.72 -4.73 0.78
N GLY A 11 19.45 -4.38 0.52
CA GLY A 11 19.10 -3.32 -0.44
C GLY A 11 18.39 -2.06 0.07
N GLY A 12 17.96 -2.01 1.33
CA GLY A 12 17.40 -0.79 1.95
C GLY A 12 16.10 -0.22 1.33
N ALA A 13 15.55 -0.80 0.26
CA ALA A 13 14.36 -0.27 -0.40
C ALA A 13 13.10 -0.38 0.46
N MET A 14 13.07 -1.32 1.42
CA MET A 14 11.95 -1.44 2.36
C MET A 14 11.78 -0.19 3.23
N ASP A 15 12.87 0.37 3.75
CA ASP A 15 12.82 1.59 4.55
C ASP A 15 12.32 2.77 3.70
N MET A 16 12.75 2.84 2.44
CA MET A 16 12.26 3.83 1.48
C MET A 16 10.77 3.64 1.17
N HIS A 17 10.28 2.41 1.03
CA HIS A 17 8.86 2.14 0.85
C HIS A 17 8.02 2.62 2.05
N PHE A 18 8.50 2.40 3.28
CA PHE A 18 7.80 2.87 4.49
C PHE A 18 7.81 4.39 4.61
N ALA A 19 8.94 5.03 4.34
CA ALA A 19 9.03 6.49 4.31
C ALA A 19 8.06 7.10 3.28
N ASN A 20 8.02 6.53 2.08
CA ASN A 20 7.12 7.01 1.03
C ASN A 20 5.64 6.74 1.33
N MET A 21 5.30 5.58 1.91
CA MET A 21 3.93 5.30 2.37
C MET A 21 3.48 6.33 3.40
N ARG A 22 4.34 6.65 4.37
CA ARG A 22 4.07 7.68 5.37
C ARG A 22 3.74 9.02 4.72
N SER A 23 4.58 9.48 3.78
CA SER A 23 4.34 10.72 3.07
C SER A 23 3.05 10.69 2.22
N LEU A 24 2.75 9.56 1.58
CA LEU A 24 1.53 9.41 0.77
C LEU A 24 0.27 9.52 1.63
N ILE A 25 0.20 8.79 2.75
CA ILE A 25 -0.96 8.88 3.66
C ILE A 25 -1.05 10.29 4.22
N GLN A 26 0.06 10.90 4.65
CA GLN A 26 0.04 12.27 5.18
C GLN A 26 -0.55 13.29 4.18
N ILE A 27 -0.28 13.12 2.88
CA ILE A 27 -0.77 14.01 1.84
C ILE A 27 -2.22 13.72 1.47
N LEU A 28 -2.61 12.45 1.40
CA LEU A 28 -3.90 12.03 0.83
C LEU A 28 -4.98 11.80 1.89
N ASP A 29 -4.60 11.47 3.12
CA ASP A 29 -5.51 11.15 4.22
C ASP A 29 -4.88 11.49 5.58
N SER A 30 -4.99 12.76 5.99
CA SER A 30 -4.42 13.26 7.25
C SER A 30 -5.06 12.62 8.48
N GLU A 31 -6.34 12.24 8.43
CA GLU A 31 -7.04 11.62 9.56
C GLU A 31 -6.50 10.20 9.82
N MET A 32 -6.32 9.41 8.75
CA MET A 32 -5.70 8.09 8.86
C MET A 32 -4.24 8.20 9.30
N TYR A 33 -3.51 9.22 8.83
CA TYR A 33 -2.16 9.52 9.32
C TYR A 33 -2.15 9.79 10.82
N ASP A 34 -3.03 10.67 11.31
CA ASP A 34 -3.10 11.06 12.72
C ASP A 34 -3.47 9.87 13.62
N LEU A 35 -4.40 9.00 13.17
CA LEU A 35 -4.72 7.76 13.89
C LEU A 35 -3.49 6.86 14.01
N MET A 36 -2.74 6.67 12.91
CA MET A 36 -1.52 5.86 12.94
C MET A 36 -0.43 6.48 13.80
N ASP A 37 -0.27 7.81 13.79
CA ASP A 37 0.80 8.49 14.53
C ASP A 37 0.51 8.57 16.05
N SER A 38 -0.77 8.60 16.45
CA SER A 38 -1.18 8.71 17.85
C SER A 38 -0.74 7.55 18.77
N ASN A 39 -0.31 6.41 18.20
CA ASN A 39 -0.13 5.15 18.93
C ASN A 39 1.33 4.67 19.13
N GLY A 40 2.37 5.45 18.80
CA GLY A 40 3.76 5.08 19.14
C GLY A 40 4.84 5.33 18.09
N ASP A 41 5.95 4.60 18.19
CA ASP A 41 7.16 4.82 17.39
C ASP A 41 6.93 4.54 15.90
N TYR A 42 7.81 5.05 15.03
CA TYR A 42 7.65 5.10 13.57
C TYR A 42 7.45 3.74 12.84
N THR A 43 7.36 2.64 13.60
CA THR A 43 7.05 1.24 13.28
C THR A 43 5.65 1.02 12.67
N HIS A 44 4.79 2.04 12.64
CA HIS A 44 3.41 1.91 12.17
C HIS A 44 3.22 1.47 10.70
N PHE A 45 4.27 1.44 9.88
CA PHE A 45 4.18 0.99 8.49
C PHE A 45 4.62 -0.46 8.27
N TYR A 46 5.06 -1.18 9.31
CA TYR A 46 5.44 -2.58 9.14
C TYR A 46 4.28 -3.50 8.75
N PHE A 47 3.01 -3.07 8.85
CA PHE A 47 1.86 -3.84 8.37
C PHE A 47 1.96 -4.15 6.86
N CYS A 48 2.54 -3.23 6.08
CA CYS A 48 2.74 -3.44 4.64
C CYS A 48 4.10 -4.12 4.31
N TYR A 49 4.89 -4.53 5.31
CA TYR A 49 6.16 -5.22 5.08
C TYR A 49 5.96 -6.48 4.23
N ARG A 50 4.97 -7.32 4.57
CA ARG A 50 4.64 -8.54 3.81
C ARG A 50 4.22 -8.23 2.39
N TRP A 51 3.50 -7.13 2.17
CA TRP A 51 3.01 -6.72 0.87
C TRP A 51 4.14 -6.40 -0.09
N PHE A 52 5.10 -5.57 0.34
CA PHE A 52 6.23 -5.19 -0.51
C PHE A 52 7.27 -6.29 -0.66
N LEU A 53 7.49 -7.11 0.38
CA LEU A 53 8.45 -8.21 0.30
C LEU A 53 7.97 -9.30 -0.67
N LEU A 54 6.67 -9.58 -0.71
CA LEU A 54 6.09 -10.68 -1.49
C LEU A 54 5.28 -10.22 -2.70
N ASP A 55 5.36 -8.94 -3.06
CA ASP A 55 4.61 -8.34 -4.18
C ASP A 55 3.12 -8.71 -4.11
N PHE A 56 2.53 -8.59 -2.91
CA PHE A 56 1.13 -8.87 -2.60
C PHE A 56 0.67 -10.32 -2.81
N LYS A 57 1.59 -11.27 -3.09
CA LYS A 57 1.27 -12.69 -3.34
C LYS A 57 0.44 -13.36 -2.24
N ARG A 58 0.57 -12.92 -0.99
CA ARG A 58 -0.15 -13.47 0.17
C ARG A 58 -1.49 -12.78 0.45
N GLU A 59 -1.81 -11.71 -0.27
CA GLU A 59 -3.03 -10.95 -0.06
C GLU A 59 -4.13 -11.36 -1.05
N LEU A 60 -3.76 -11.92 -2.20
CA LEU A 60 -4.68 -12.16 -3.31
C LEU A 60 -4.81 -13.65 -3.61
N VAL A 61 -6.00 -14.04 -4.10
CA VAL A 61 -6.21 -15.38 -4.64
C VAL A 61 -5.32 -15.61 -5.87
N TYR A 62 -4.98 -16.87 -6.14
CA TYR A 62 -3.95 -17.22 -7.12
C TYR A 62 -4.19 -16.62 -8.52
N ASP A 63 -5.44 -16.63 -8.99
CA ASP A 63 -5.81 -16.09 -10.31
C ASP A 63 -5.60 -14.57 -10.37
N ASP A 64 -5.87 -13.85 -9.28
CA ASP A 64 -5.71 -12.39 -9.20
C ASP A 64 -4.25 -11.97 -9.08
N VAL A 65 -3.37 -12.81 -8.49
CA VAL A 65 -1.94 -12.49 -8.32
C VAL A 65 -1.29 -12.18 -9.67
N PHE A 66 -1.56 -12.97 -10.71
CA PHE A 66 -0.96 -12.76 -12.02
C PHE A 66 -1.43 -11.46 -12.67
N ALA A 67 -2.74 -11.20 -12.63
CA ALA A 67 -3.31 -9.97 -13.17
C ALA A 67 -2.75 -8.74 -12.45
N THR A 68 -2.61 -8.79 -11.13
CA THR A 68 -1.98 -7.72 -10.35
C THR A 68 -0.52 -7.51 -10.72
N TRP A 69 0.25 -8.58 -10.93
CA TRP A 69 1.66 -8.48 -11.35
C TRP A 69 1.81 -7.89 -12.75
N GLU A 70 0.99 -8.30 -13.70
CA GLU A 70 0.96 -7.73 -15.05
C GLU A 70 0.72 -6.21 -15.00
N VAL A 71 -0.22 -5.77 -14.15
CA VAL A 71 -0.49 -4.34 -13.94
C VAL A 71 0.70 -3.64 -13.28
N ILE A 72 1.31 -4.20 -12.23
CA ILE A 72 2.49 -3.61 -11.57
C ILE A 72 3.63 -3.41 -12.58
N TRP A 73 3.90 -4.40 -13.43
CA TRP A 73 4.97 -4.33 -14.41
C TRP A 73 4.66 -3.32 -15.52
N ALA A 74 3.44 -3.31 -16.03
CA ALA A 74 3.01 -2.34 -17.05
C ALA A 74 3.02 -0.90 -16.49
N ALA A 75 2.56 -0.70 -15.26
CA ALA A 75 2.43 0.61 -14.63
C ALA A 75 3.75 1.40 -14.57
N LYS A 76 4.90 0.71 -14.47
CA LYS A 76 6.23 1.34 -14.54
C LYS A 76 6.43 2.21 -15.78
N HIS A 77 5.78 1.87 -16.89
CA HIS A 77 5.96 2.52 -18.18
C HIS A 77 4.87 3.55 -18.51
N ILE A 78 3.71 3.49 -17.85
CA ILE A 78 2.53 4.27 -18.23
C ILE A 78 1.94 5.12 -17.11
N ALA A 79 2.31 4.86 -15.85
CA ALA A 79 1.71 5.52 -14.69
C ALA A 79 2.76 5.93 -13.64
N SER A 80 3.46 4.97 -13.04
CA SER A 80 4.45 5.23 -11.98
C SER A 80 5.40 4.05 -11.80
N GLY A 81 6.69 4.35 -11.63
CA GLY A 81 7.71 3.36 -11.22
C GLY A 81 7.52 2.80 -9.81
N HIS A 82 6.67 3.45 -8.99
CA HIS A 82 6.38 3.06 -7.61
C HIS A 82 4.92 2.63 -7.41
N PHE A 83 4.30 2.04 -8.44
CA PHE A 83 2.89 1.64 -8.41
C PHE A 83 2.49 0.77 -7.20
N VAL A 84 3.40 -0.05 -6.69
CA VAL A 84 3.20 -0.88 -5.49
C VAL A 84 2.80 -0.07 -4.25
N LEU A 85 3.26 1.19 -4.13
CA LEU A 85 2.86 2.07 -3.02
C LEU A 85 1.37 2.44 -3.11
N PHE A 86 0.88 2.70 -4.32
CA PHE A 86 -0.53 3.00 -4.55
C PHE A 86 -1.42 1.76 -4.42
N LEU A 87 -0.85 0.57 -4.59
CA LEU A 87 -1.54 -0.68 -4.27
C LEU A 87 -1.73 -0.87 -2.76
N ALA A 88 -0.67 -0.62 -1.99
CA ALA A 88 -0.74 -0.61 -0.53
C ALA A 88 -1.71 0.47 -0.01
N LEU A 89 -1.67 1.67 -0.59
CA LEU A 89 -2.58 2.75 -0.21
C LEU A 89 -4.03 2.41 -0.56
N ALA A 90 -4.30 1.84 -1.74
CA ALA A 90 -5.65 1.43 -2.11
C ALA A 90 -6.22 0.36 -1.17
N LEU A 91 -5.41 -0.59 -0.70
CA LEU A 91 -5.83 -1.56 0.31
C LEU A 91 -6.22 -0.87 1.61
N LEU A 92 -5.44 0.11 2.05
CA LEU A 92 -5.75 0.88 3.25
C LEU A 92 -7.04 1.69 3.09
N GLU A 93 -7.15 2.45 2.00
CA GLU A 93 -8.33 3.27 1.66
C GLU A 93 -9.60 2.44 1.57
N THR A 94 -9.52 1.21 1.03
CA THR A 94 -10.69 0.32 0.91
C THR A 94 -11.33 -0.03 2.26
N TYR A 95 -10.52 -0.05 3.33
CA TYR A 95 -10.99 -0.38 4.67
C TYR A 95 -10.87 0.80 5.64
N ARG A 96 -10.63 2.00 5.13
CA ARG A 96 -10.45 3.24 5.90
C ARG A 96 -11.55 3.43 6.93
N ASP A 97 -12.81 3.36 6.52
CA ASP A 97 -13.95 3.59 7.41
C ASP A 97 -14.00 2.56 8.55
N ILE A 98 -13.65 1.30 8.28
CA ILE A 98 -13.58 0.24 9.30
C ILE A 98 -12.46 0.55 10.30
N ILE A 99 -11.28 0.92 9.80
CA ILE A 99 -10.11 1.20 10.63
C ILE A 99 -10.37 2.41 11.55
N LEU A 100 -10.87 3.51 10.99
CA LEU A 100 -11.17 4.73 11.73
C LEU A 100 -12.32 4.55 12.72
N SER A 101 -13.43 3.92 12.30
CA SER A 101 -14.61 3.74 13.17
C SER A 101 -14.35 2.85 14.38
N ASN A 102 -13.40 1.92 14.27
CA ASN A 102 -12.98 1.07 15.38
C ASN A 102 -11.76 1.63 16.13
N SER A 103 -11.21 2.77 15.70
CA SER A 103 -9.98 3.35 16.24
C SER A 103 -8.86 2.31 16.35
N MET A 104 -8.69 1.50 15.31
CA MET A 104 -7.75 0.39 15.31
C MET A 104 -6.32 0.90 15.51
N ASP A 105 -5.61 0.31 16.46
CA ASP A 105 -4.18 0.55 16.60
C ASP A 105 -3.39 -0.23 15.53
N PHE A 106 -2.07 -0.07 15.53
CA PHE A 106 -1.21 -0.76 14.57
C PHE A 106 -1.28 -2.29 14.64
N THR A 107 -1.42 -2.85 15.84
CA THR A 107 -1.55 -4.30 16.04
C THR A 107 -2.87 -4.81 15.46
N ASP A 108 -3.95 -4.05 15.67
CA ASP A 108 -5.26 -4.34 15.12
C ASP A 108 -5.25 -4.28 13.59
N VAL A 109 -4.60 -3.28 13.00
CA VAL A 109 -4.45 -3.16 11.54
C VAL A 109 -3.69 -4.36 10.96
N ILE A 110 -2.58 -4.78 11.57
CA ILE A 110 -1.86 -5.99 11.15
C ILE A 110 -2.77 -7.20 11.19
N LYS A 111 -3.48 -7.40 12.32
CA LYS A 111 -4.36 -8.55 12.52
C LYS A 111 -5.48 -8.55 11.48
N PHE A 112 -6.11 -7.41 11.27
CA PHE A 112 -7.17 -7.21 10.29
C PHE A 112 -6.73 -7.61 8.89
N PHE A 113 -5.60 -7.08 8.40
CA PHE A 113 -5.11 -7.42 7.06
C PHE A 113 -4.62 -8.86 6.95
N ASN A 114 -4.09 -9.45 8.02
CA ASN A 114 -3.78 -10.87 8.05
C ASN A 114 -5.03 -11.75 7.88
N GLU A 115 -6.14 -11.38 8.51
CA GLU A 115 -7.42 -12.09 8.40
C GLU A 115 -8.14 -11.83 7.06
N MET A 116 -7.84 -10.71 6.40
CA MET A 116 -8.37 -10.35 5.09
C MET A 116 -7.57 -10.88 3.90
N ALA A 117 -6.43 -11.55 4.15
CA ALA A 117 -5.66 -12.22 3.12
C ALA A 117 -6.58 -13.11 2.25
N GLU A 118 -6.43 -12.98 0.92
CA GLU A 118 -7.20 -13.67 -0.11
C GLU A 118 -8.70 -13.30 -0.17
N ARG A 119 -9.13 -12.23 0.53
CA ARG A 119 -10.53 -11.75 0.53
C ARG A 119 -10.71 -10.39 -0.12
N HIS A 120 -9.63 -9.78 -0.60
CA HIS A 120 -9.68 -8.49 -1.30
C HIS A 120 -10.28 -8.65 -2.70
N ASN A 121 -11.11 -7.69 -3.13
CA ASN A 121 -11.52 -7.60 -4.54
C ASN A 121 -10.38 -6.97 -5.34
N ALA A 122 -9.55 -7.79 -5.99
CA ALA A 122 -8.35 -7.32 -6.70
C ALA A 122 -8.66 -6.28 -7.77
N GLN A 123 -9.75 -6.45 -8.53
CA GLN A 123 -10.16 -5.51 -9.57
C GLN A 123 -10.46 -4.12 -9.00
N SER A 124 -11.24 -4.04 -7.92
CA SER A 124 -11.55 -2.78 -7.25
C SER A 124 -10.29 -2.12 -6.68
N ILE A 125 -9.41 -2.92 -6.06
CA ILE A 125 -8.13 -2.42 -5.53
C ILE A 125 -7.27 -1.83 -6.65
N LEU A 126 -7.09 -2.53 -7.77
CA LEU A 126 -6.30 -2.05 -8.91
C LEU A 126 -6.87 -0.77 -9.52
N GLN A 127 -8.20 -0.68 -9.64
CA GLN A 127 -8.86 0.52 -10.13
C GLN A 127 -8.64 1.71 -9.19
N LEU A 128 -8.77 1.50 -7.87
CA LEU A 128 -8.51 2.54 -6.87
C LEU A 128 -7.05 2.98 -6.88
N SER A 129 -6.09 2.05 -6.97
CA SER A 129 -4.66 2.38 -7.08
C SER A 129 -4.38 3.31 -8.27
N ARG A 130 -5.01 3.07 -9.42
CA ARG A 130 -4.87 3.94 -10.59
C ARG A 130 -5.45 5.33 -10.33
N SER A 131 -6.62 5.42 -9.70
CA SER A 131 -7.24 6.70 -9.32
C SER A 131 -6.36 7.50 -8.37
N LEU A 132 -5.75 6.84 -7.38
CA LEU A 132 -4.84 7.49 -6.41
C LEU A 132 -3.56 8.04 -7.09
N VAL A 133 -3.01 7.33 -8.08
CA VAL A 133 -1.90 7.84 -8.89
C VAL A 133 -2.30 9.14 -9.60
N LEU A 134 -3.46 9.13 -10.27
CA LEU A 134 -3.95 10.30 -11.00
C LEU A 134 -4.24 11.46 -10.07
N GLN A 135 -4.86 11.21 -8.92
CA GLN A 135 -5.12 12.22 -7.90
C GLN A 135 -3.83 12.90 -7.44
N LEU A 136 -2.78 12.13 -7.15
CA LEU A 136 -1.49 12.71 -6.75
C LEU A 136 -0.85 13.53 -7.87
N GLN A 137 -0.90 13.04 -9.12
CA GLN A 137 -0.39 13.79 -10.28
C GLN A 137 -1.11 15.13 -10.45
N THR A 138 -2.45 15.13 -10.34
CA THR A 138 -3.27 16.35 -10.40
C THR A 138 -2.95 17.32 -9.25
N ILE A 139 -2.67 16.82 -8.04
CA ILE A 139 -2.27 17.68 -6.91
C ILE A 139 -0.91 18.33 -7.18
N ILE A 140 0.02 17.62 -7.83
CA ILE A 140 1.35 18.15 -8.16
C ILE A 140 1.28 19.17 -9.31
N GLU A 141 0.45 18.92 -10.33
CA GLU A 141 0.27 19.83 -11.48
C GLU A 141 -0.44 21.14 -11.13
N ASN A 142 -1.27 21.13 -10.08
CA ASN A 142 -1.99 22.32 -9.59
C ASN A 142 -1.20 23.14 -8.55
N LYS A 143 0.07 22.82 -8.32
CA LYS A 143 1.00 23.60 -7.47
C LYS A 143 2.01 24.34 -8.34
#